data_AF-A0A514XN78-F1
#
_entry.id   AF-A0A514XN78-F1
#
_cell.length_a   1.000
_cell.length_b   1.000
_cell.length_c   1.000
_cell.angle_alpha   90.00
_cell.angle_beta   90.00
_cell.angle_gamma   90.00
#
_symmetry.space_group_name_H-M   'P 1'
#
loop_
_entity.id
_entity.type
_entity.pdbx_description
1 polymer ?
#
loop_
_entity_poly.entity_id
_entity_poly.type
_entity_poly.pdbx_seq_one_letter_code
_entity_poly.pdbx_strand_id
1 'polypeptide(L)'
;MENVIEINRKKFFTIEEARQLLPIIYRLTDEANREVKVHVNRIEAYSDKTHPSVVVIEEQINVIIDRWQAKIEKLGAEPKGLWMADFDSGEGYFCWKYPETHVGHFHGYHDGFSGRKPIDN
;
A
#
# COMPACT_ATOMS: atom_id res chain seq x y z
N MET A 1 -18.66 13.88 12.86
CA MET A 1 -18.88 14.07 11.41
C MET A 1 -18.46 12.78 10.75
N GLU A 2 -19.42 12.01 10.24
CA GLU A 2 -19.14 10.82 9.44
C GLU A 2 -18.54 11.30 8.12
N ASN A 3 -17.22 11.21 7.98
CA ASN A 3 -16.56 11.46 6.71
C ASN A 3 -16.95 10.31 5.78
N VAL A 4 -17.98 10.54 4.96
CA VAL A 4 -18.28 9.70 3.81
C VAL A 4 -17.13 9.91 2.83
N ILE A 5 -16.29 8.89 2.69
CA ILE A 5 -15.17 8.92 1.76
C ILE A 5 -15.71 8.39 0.44
N GLU A 6 -15.91 9.29 -0.52
CA GLU A 6 -16.33 8.93 -1.86
C GLU A 6 -15.34 7.93 -2.47
N ILE A 7 -15.86 6.91 -3.15
CA ILE A 7 -15.05 6.01 -3.98
C ILE A 7 -14.52 6.86 -5.13
N ASN A 8 -13.32 7.39 -4.96
CA ASN A 8 -12.83 8.47 -5.77
C ASN A 8 -12.28 7.93 -7.10
N ARG A 9 -12.89 8.35 -8.21
CA ARG A 9 -12.34 8.19 -9.57
C ARG A 9 -11.45 9.39 -9.96
N LYS A 10 -11.04 10.25 -9.02
CA LYS A 10 -10.15 11.38 -9.30
C LYS A 10 -8.81 10.87 -9.85
N LYS A 11 -8.33 11.56 -10.88
CA LYS A 11 -7.03 11.29 -11.50
C LYS A 11 -5.86 11.86 -10.72
N PHE A 12 -6.07 12.95 -9.96
CA PHE A 12 -5.01 13.67 -9.26
C PHE A 12 -5.45 14.08 -7.84
N PHE A 13 -4.48 14.13 -6.93
CA PHE A 13 -4.62 14.45 -5.52
C PHE A 13 -3.84 15.72 -5.16
N THR A 14 -4.35 16.51 -4.22
CA THR A 14 -3.50 17.41 -3.43
C THR A 14 -2.83 16.65 -2.27
N ILE A 15 -1.81 17.25 -1.66
CA ILE A 15 -1.14 16.64 -0.50
C ILE A 15 -2.09 16.49 0.69
N GLU A 16 -3.02 17.43 0.90
CA GLU A 16 -4.06 17.33 1.93
C GLU A 16 -5.01 16.16 1.66
N GLU A 17 -5.42 15.95 0.41
CA GLU A 17 -6.30 14.83 0.03
C GLU A 17 -5.58 13.49 0.26
N ALA A 18 -4.31 13.38 -0.13
CA ALA A 18 -3.49 12.19 0.14
C ALA A 18 -3.36 11.93 1.65
N ARG A 19 -3.11 12.97 2.45
CA ARG A 19 -3.03 12.88 3.92
C ARG A 19 -4.37 12.50 4.56
N GLN A 20 -5.50 12.98 4.04
CA GLN A 20 -6.84 12.62 4.52
C GLN A 20 -7.21 11.17 4.20
N LEU A 21 -6.73 10.63 3.08
CA LEU A 21 -6.99 9.26 2.67
C LEU A 21 -6.10 8.25 3.42
N LEU A 22 -4.92 8.68 3.86
CA LEU A 22 -3.91 7.81 4.48
C LEU A 22 -4.44 6.97 5.66
N PRO A 23 -5.26 7.47 6.61
CA PRO A 23 -5.75 6.65 7.72
C PRO A 23 -6.56 5.42 7.28
N ILE A 24 -7.24 5.46 6.12
CA ILE A 24 -7.88 4.26 5.57
C ILE A 24 -6.84 3.32 5.02
N ILE A 25 -5.95 3.82 4.15
CA ILE A 25 -4.91 3.03 3.50
C ILE A 25 -4.01 2.35 4.54
N TYR A 26 -3.65 3.07 5.61
CA TYR A 26 -2.87 2.54 6.72
C TYR A 26 -3.59 1.37 7.38
N ARG A 27 -4.88 1.49 7.72
CA ARG A 27 -5.65 0.40 8.34
C ARG A 27 -5.75 -0.81 7.43
N LEU A 28 -6.08 -0.61 6.15
CA LEU A 28 -6.14 -1.68 5.15
C LEU A 28 -4.79 -2.41 4.99
N THR A 29 -3.70 -1.64 5.02
CA THR A 29 -2.34 -2.17 4.90
C THR A 29 -1.92 -2.90 6.17
N ASP A 30 -2.24 -2.37 7.35
CA ASP A 30 -1.95 -3.01 8.65
C ASP A 30 -2.69 -4.35 8.80
N GLU A 31 -3.97 -4.40 8.42
CA GLU A 31 -4.76 -5.64 8.37
C GLU A 31 -4.13 -6.67 7.44
N ALA A 32 -3.86 -6.29 6.18
CA ALA A 32 -3.25 -7.19 5.19
C ALA A 32 -1.85 -7.66 5.62
N ASN A 33 -1.02 -6.78 6.18
CA ASN A 33 0.30 -7.11 6.70
C ASN A 33 0.23 -8.12 7.85
N ARG A 34 -0.75 -7.97 8.77
CA ARG A 34 -0.96 -8.95 9.85
C ARG A 34 -1.38 -10.31 9.30
N GLU A 35 -2.31 -10.35 8.35
CA GLU A 35 -2.73 -11.60 7.69
C GLU A 35 -1.54 -12.28 6.99
N VAL A 36 -0.76 -11.53 6.18
CA VAL A 36 0.44 -12.06 5.51
C VAL A 36 1.45 -12.60 6.53
N LYS A 37 1.70 -11.89 7.63
CA LYS A 37 2.62 -12.36 8.69
C LYS A 37 2.20 -13.71 9.29
N VAL A 38 0.90 -13.96 9.47
CA VAL A 38 0.42 -15.27 9.93
C VAL A 38 0.81 -16.37 8.95
N HIS A 39 0.68 -16.14 7.65
CA HIS A 39 1.06 -17.11 6.62
C HIS A 39 2.59 -17.28 6.50
N VAL A 40 3.36 -16.18 6.57
CA VAL A 40 4.83 -16.24 6.57
C VAL A 40 5.34 -17.05 7.76
N ASN A 41 4.81 -16.83 8.96
CA ASN A 41 5.19 -17.63 10.13
C ASN A 41 4.88 -19.13 9.95
N ARG A 42 3.78 -19.46 9.24
CA ARG A 42 3.46 -20.86 8.91
C ARG A 42 4.48 -21.45 7.92
N ILE A 43 4.90 -20.70 6.89
CA ILE A 43 5.97 -21.13 5.97
C ILE A 43 7.27 -21.31 6.75
N GLU A 44 7.62 -20.38 7.64
CA GLU A 44 8.83 -20.43 8.45
C GLU A 44 8.91 -21.71 9.31
N ALA A 45 7.77 -22.19 9.81
CA ALA A 45 7.68 -23.42 10.59
C ALA A 45 7.97 -24.72 9.80
N TYR A 46 7.90 -24.70 8.46
CA TYR A 46 8.31 -25.85 7.64
C TYR A 46 9.84 -25.94 7.55
N SER A 47 10.42 -27.10 7.88
CA SER A 47 11.86 -27.34 7.69
C SER A 47 12.26 -27.43 6.21
N ASP A 48 11.35 -27.94 5.36
CA ASP A 48 11.52 -28.01 3.90
C ASP A 48 10.64 -26.95 3.22
N LYS A 49 11.27 -25.93 2.61
CA LYS A 49 10.56 -24.85 1.92
C LYS A 49 10.01 -25.25 0.56
N THR A 50 10.36 -26.43 0.05
CA THR A 50 9.86 -26.96 -1.22
C THR A 50 8.60 -27.81 -1.04
N HIS A 51 8.16 -28.02 0.22
CA HIS A 51 6.98 -28.81 0.53
C HIS A 51 5.73 -28.24 -0.17
N PRO A 52 4.84 -29.05 -0.77
CA PRO A 52 3.67 -28.55 -1.51
C PRO A 52 2.76 -27.61 -0.71
N SER A 53 2.68 -27.78 0.61
CA SER A 53 1.94 -26.85 1.48
C SER A 53 2.52 -25.45 1.52
N VAL A 54 3.83 -25.26 1.30
CA VAL A 54 4.45 -23.92 1.21
C VAL A 54 3.89 -23.18 0.00
N VAL A 55 3.83 -23.84 -1.16
CA VAL A 55 3.23 -23.28 -2.38
C VAL A 55 1.78 -22.86 -2.15
N VAL A 56 0.98 -23.71 -1.49
CA VAL A 56 -0.42 -23.37 -1.15
C VAL A 56 -0.51 -22.14 -0.22
N ILE A 57 0.45 -21.98 0.71
CA ILE A 57 0.47 -20.81 1.60
C ILE A 57 0.92 -19.55 0.86
N GLU A 58 1.87 -19.67 -0.07
CA GLU A 58 2.28 -18.56 -0.95
C GLU A 58 1.11 -18.07 -1.82
N GLU A 59 0.31 -18.99 -2.36
CA GLU A 59 -0.93 -18.64 -3.08
C GLU A 59 -1.92 -17.88 -2.16
N GLN A 60 -2.06 -18.28 -0.90
CA GLN A 60 -2.89 -17.56 0.08
C GLN A 60 -2.35 -16.14 0.35
N ILE A 61 -1.03 -15.97 0.44
CA ILE A 61 -0.39 -14.65 0.58
C ILE A 61 -0.69 -13.78 -0.64
N ASN A 62 -0.58 -14.33 -1.85
CA ASN A 62 -0.87 -13.58 -3.08
C ASN A 62 -2.33 -13.11 -3.12
N VAL A 63 -3.29 -13.94 -2.72
CA VAL A 63 -4.71 -13.53 -2.63
C VAL A 63 -4.91 -12.34 -1.67
N ILE A 64 -4.17 -12.30 -0.55
CA ILE A 64 -4.24 -11.17 0.39
C ILE A 64 -3.65 -9.90 -0.23
N ILE A 65 -2.50 -10.02 -0.91
CA ILE A 65 -1.84 -8.90 -1.60
C ILE A 65 -2.74 -8.35 -2.71
N ASP A 66 -3.28 -9.21 -3.57
CA ASP A 66 -4.17 -8.81 -4.67
C ASP A 66 -5.41 -8.08 -4.16
N ARG A 67 -6.00 -8.60 -3.07
CA ARG A 67 -7.15 -7.96 -2.41
C ARG A 67 -6.78 -6.60 -1.82
N TRP A 68 -5.58 -6.45 -1.27
CA TRP A 68 -5.09 -5.16 -0.79
C TRP A 68 -4.89 -4.19 -1.94
N GLN A 69 -4.17 -4.60 -3.00
CA GLN A 69 -3.93 -3.77 -4.20
C GLN A 69 -5.24 -3.25 -4.78
N ALA A 70 -6.22 -4.14 -4.99
CA ALA A 70 -7.52 -3.77 -5.53
C ALA A 70 -8.29 -2.78 -4.63
N LYS A 71 -8.09 -2.81 -3.31
CA LYS A 71 -8.68 -1.81 -2.39
C LYS A 71 -7.95 -0.47 -2.47
N ILE A 72 -6.62 -0.47 -2.58
CA ILE A 72 -5.82 0.75 -2.74
C ILE A 72 -6.18 1.46 -4.05
N GLU A 73 -6.28 0.71 -5.15
CA GLU A 73 -6.70 1.23 -6.46
C GLU A 73 -8.11 1.81 -6.44
N LYS A 74 -9.05 1.16 -5.74
CA LYS A 74 -10.43 1.67 -5.56
C LYS A 74 -10.51 2.99 -4.79
N LEU A 75 -9.48 3.30 -4.00
CA LEU A 75 -9.36 4.59 -3.30
C LEU A 75 -8.65 5.64 -4.17
N GLY A 76 -8.20 5.27 -5.37
CA GLY A 76 -7.52 6.14 -6.34
C GLY A 76 -5.99 6.19 -6.19
N ALA A 77 -5.41 5.50 -5.20
CA ALA A 77 -3.96 5.43 -5.04
C ALA A 77 -3.38 4.26 -5.87
N GLU A 78 -2.11 4.38 -6.25
CA GLU A 78 -1.39 3.39 -7.05
C GLU A 78 -0.50 2.52 -6.16
N PRO A 79 -0.76 1.21 -6.02
CA PRO A 79 0.15 0.33 -5.30
C PRO A 79 1.48 0.17 -6.06
N LYS A 80 2.62 0.46 -5.41
CA LYS A 80 3.97 0.38 -6.02
C LYS A 80 4.88 -0.65 -5.36
N GLY A 81 4.38 -1.87 -5.21
CA GLY A 81 5.03 -2.96 -4.50
C GLY A 81 4.42 -3.18 -3.12
N LEU A 82 5.06 -4.03 -2.32
CA LEU A 82 4.45 -4.50 -1.07
C LEU A 82 4.32 -3.35 -0.06
N TRP A 83 3.07 -3.04 0.30
CA TRP A 83 2.72 -2.03 1.31
C TRP A 83 3.19 -0.60 0.99
N MET A 84 3.24 -0.27 -0.30
CA MET A 84 3.56 1.07 -0.81
C MET A 84 2.41 1.60 -1.65
N ALA A 85 2.10 2.89 -1.52
CA ALA A 85 1.07 3.55 -2.30
C ALA A 85 1.53 4.93 -2.73
N ASP A 86 1.29 5.24 -4.00
CA ASP A 86 1.52 6.54 -4.61
C ASP A 86 0.18 7.23 -4.87
N PHE A 87 0.13 8.54 -4.69
CA PHE A 87 -1.00 9.39 -5.02
C PHE A 87 -0.55 10.33 -6.14
N ASP A 88 -1.10 10.16 -7.34
CA ASP A 88 -0.75 11.01 -8.49
C ASP A 88 -1.20 12.45 -8.22
N SER A 89 -0.30 13.42 -8.41
CA SER A 89 -0.56 14.85 -8.24
C SER A 89 -0.75 15.60 -9.56
N GLY A 90 -0.47 14.94 -10.69
CA GLY A 90 -0.38 15.56 -12.02
C GLY A 90 1.02 16.03 -12.41
N GLU A 91 1.92 16.18 -11.44
CA GLU A 91 3.33 16.58 -11.64
C GLU A 91 4.32 15.49 -11.17
N GLY A 92 3.79 14.39 -10.63
CA GLY A 92 4.51 13.30 -9.99
C GLY A 92 3.67 12.68 -8.89
N TYR A 93 4.29 11.97 -7.95
CA TYR A 93 3.59 11.22 -6.92
C TYR A 93 3.92 11.71 -5.53
N PHE A 94 2.89 11.93 -4.71
CA PHE A 94 3.05 11.85 -3.27
C PHE A 94 3.16 10.37 -2.90
N CYS A 95 4.25 9.96 -2.26
CA CYS A 95 4.53 8.55 -2.02
C CYS A 95 4.48 8.23 -0.53
N TRP A 96 4.05 7.00 -0.24
CA TRP A 96 3.94 6.49 1.12
C TRP A 96 4.36 5.03 1.18
N LYS A 97 5.04 4.66 2.27
CA LYS A 97 5.36 3.26 2.60
C LYS A 97 5.01 2.95 4.03
N TYR A 98 4.31 1.85 4.26
CA TYR A 98 4.06 1.36 5.61
C TYR A 98 5.40 1.07 6.35
N PRO A 99 5.57 1.49 7.62
CA PRO A 99 4.56 2.02 8.55
C PRO A 99 4.59 3.55 8.76
N GLU A 100 4.97 4.34 7.75
CA GLU A 100 4.97 5.81 7.86
C GLU A 100 3.58 6.32 8.28
N THR A 101 3.54 7.30 9.19
CA THR A 101 2.27 7.78 9.78
C THR A 101 1.68 9.00 9.07
N HIS A 102 2.40 9.56 8.09
CA HIS A 102 1.93 10.66 7.26
C HIS A 102 2.50 10.54 5.83
N VAL A 103 1.82 11.16 4.86
CA VAL A 103 2.39 11.39 3.52
C VAL A 103 3.27 12.63 3.59
N GLY A 104 4.56 12.47 3.32
CA GLY A 104 5.56 13.53 3.50
C GLY A 104 6.66 13.54 2.46
N HIS A 105 6.57 12.71 1.43
CA HIS A 105 7.57 12.63 0.39
C HIS A 105 6.92 12.69 -0.99
N PHE A 106 7.64 13.26 -1.95
CA PHE A 106 7.26 13.36 -3.34
C PHE A 106 8.37 12.79 -4.23
N HIS A 107 8.01 12.14 -5.33
CA HIS A 107 8.96 11.81 -6.39
C HIS A 107 8.36 12.10 -7.77
N GLY A 108 9.21 12.43 -8.74
CA GLY A 108 8.78 12.57 -10.13
C GLY A 108 8.36 11.23 -10.74
N TYR A 109 7.71 11.28 -11.90
CA TYR A 109 7.22 10.09 -12.60
C TYR A 109 8.30 9.06 -12.96
N HIS A 110 9.56 9.48 -13.06
CA HIS A 110 10.70 8.63 -13.47
C HIS A 110 11.69 8.32 -12.35
N ASP A 111 11.51 8.91 -11.16
CA ASP A 111 12.48 8.82 -10.06
C ASP A 111 12.30 7.53 -9.22
N GLY A 112 11.08 7.01 -9.20
CA GLY A 112 10.65 5.93 -8.32
C GLY A 112 10.77 6.27 -6.83
N PHE A 113 10.38 5.32 -5.99
CA PHE A 113 10.34 5.53 -4.53
C PHE A 113 11.71 5.88 -3.92
N SER A 114 12.80 5.33 -4.46
CA SER A 114 14.17 5.62 -3.99
C SER A 114 14.62 7.05 -4.21
N GLY A 115 14.04 7.74 -5.20
CA GLY A 115 14.35 9.14 -5.53
C GLY A 115 13.50 10.17 -4.79
N ARG A 116 12.64 9.74 -3.86
CA ARG A 116 11.69 10.63 -3.18
C ARG A 116 12.39 11.69 -2.33
N LYS A 117 11.81 12.89 -2.33
CA LYS A 117 12.27 14.06 -1.59
C LYS A 117 11.21 14.46 -0.56
N PRO A 118 11.61 14.94 0.63
CA PRO A 118 10.65 15.46 1.60
C PRO A 118 9.87 16.63 1.00
N ILE A 119 8.59 16.71 1.34
CA ILE A 119 7.73 17.85 1.01
C ILE A 119 7.78 18.79 2.20
N ASP A 120 8.13 20.05 1.96
CA ASP A 120 8.08 21.07 3.01
C ASP A 120 6.64 21.27 3.49
N ASN A 121 6.48 21.45 4.80
CA ASN A 121 5.17 21.74 5.43
C ASN A 121 4.77 23.20 5.27
#